data_AF-A0A3L7P1V5-F1
#
_entry.id   AF-A0A3L7P1V5-F1
#
_cell.length_a   1.000
_cell.length_b   1.000
_cell.length_c   1.000
_cell.angle_alpha   90.00
_cell.angle_beta   90.00
_cell.angle_gamma   90.00
#
_symmetry.space_group_name_H-M   'P 1'
#
loop_
_entity.id
_entity.type
_entity.pdbx_description
1 polymer ?
#
loop_
_entity_poly.entity_id
_entity_poly.type
_entity_poly.pdbx_seq_one_letter_code
_entity_poly.pdbx_strand_id
1 'polypeptide(L)'
;MAQDQLFQIGKHKAPLPGGLLYAATNHVWATRADGSGTGMGPGVWRFGFTSYAIALMKDVYFLDWSYAPGIAVIHLALIGHIETSKAESDLYAPATGMLVRVNDALLEDPSAINTDGYGAGWLYEIDCPAAPNHLIDAEAYLAHLRDNWENTERILKGSINRTEDESPESMGETEA
;
A
#
# COMPACT_ATOMS: atom_id res chain seq x y z
N MET A 1 -20.46 -8.52 -13.63
CA MET A 1 -19.44 -7.62 -13.05
C MET A 1 -19.19 -8.09 -11.64
N ALA A 2 -17.93 -8.14 -11.19
CA ALA A 2 -17.61 -8.50 -9.82
C ALA A 2 -18.11 -7.41 -8.86
N GLN A 3 -18.58 -7.82 -7.67
CA GLN A 3 -19.28 -6.94 -6.74
C GLN A 3 -18.29 -6.22 -5.82
N ASP A 4 -18.47 -4.90 -5.66
CA ASP A 4 -17.71 -4.11 -4.70
C ASP A 4 -17.95 -4.60 -3.27
N GLN A 5 -16.86 -4.67 -2.51
CA GLN A 5 -16.84 -5.08 -1.12
C GLN A 5 -16.53 -3.87 -0.22
N LEU A 6 -16.76 -4.03 1.08
CA LEU A 6 -16.51 -2.99 2.07
C LEU A 6 -16.03 -3.61 3.38
N PHE A 7 -14.89 -3.14 3.88
CA PHE A 7 -14.39 -3.46 5.21
C PHE A 7 -14.58 -2.27 6.16
N GLN A 8 -14.84 -2.53 7.44
CA GLN A 8 -15.04 -1.48 8.46
C GLN A 8 -13.90 -1.50 9.48
N ILE A 9 -13.26 -0.33 9.67
CA ILE A 9 -12.20 -0.11 10.67
C ILE A 9 -12.75 0.91 11.68
N GLY A 10 -13.45 0.43 12.71
CA GLY A 10 -14.18 1.30 13.62
C GLY A 10 -15.21 2.16 12.86
N LYS A 11 -14.98 3.48 12.79
CA LYS A 11 -15.85 4.41 12.03
C LYS A 11 -15.42 4.58 10.56
N HIS A 12 -14.22 4.14 10.19
CA HIS A 12 -13.69 4.29 8.85
C HIS A 12 -14.21 3.18 7.93
N LYS A 13 -14.56 3.56 6.71
CA LYS A 13 -15.02 2.66 5.64
C LYS A 13 -13.86 2.46 4.68
N ALA A 14 -13.46 1.21 4.46
CA ALA A 14 -12.44 0.82 3.50
C ALA A 14 -13.13 0.11 2.31
N PRO A 15 -13.53 0.84 1.25
CA PRO A 15 -14.10 0.24 0.05
C PRO A 15 -13.07 -0.65 -0.65
N LEU A 16 -13.56 -1.73 -1.27
CA LEU A 16 -12.76 -2.73 -1.98
C LEU A 16 -13.42 -2.98 -3.35
N PRO A 17 -13.02 -2.26 -4.41
CA PRO A 17 -13.64 -2.37 -5.73
C PRO A 17 -13.59 -3.80 -6.31
N GLY A 18 -14.75 -4.33 -6.74
CA GLY A 18 -14.88 -5.72 -7.19
C GLY A 18 -14.08 -6.02 -8.46
N GLY A 19 -13.81 -5.01 -9.28
CA GLY A 19 -13.05 -5.15 -10.54
C GLY A 19 -11.53 -5.26 -10.38
N LEU A 20 -11.01 -5.22 -9.15
CA LEU A 20 -9.58 -5.29 -8.86
C LEU A 20 -9.19 -6.65 -8.27
N LEU A 21 -7.90 -6.95 -8.36
CA LEU A 21 -7.28 -8.03 -7.58
C LEU A 21 -6.47 -7.44 -6.42
N TYR A 22 -6.08 -8.28 -5.47
CA TYR A 22 -5.44 -7.86 -4.23
C TYR A 22 -4.29 -8.78 -3.84
N ALA A 23 -3.16 -8.20 -3.46
CA ALA A 23 -2.08 -8.87 -2.76
C ALA A 23 -2.33 -8.76 -1.26
N ALA A 24 -2.79 -9.85 -0.63
CA ALA A 24 -3.16 -9.85 0.78
C ALA A 24 -1.96 -9.51 1.70
N THR A 25 -0.76 -9.97 1.33
CA THR A 25 0.47 -9.87 2.13
C THR A 25 0.92 -8.44 2.41
N ASN A 26 0.76 -7.52 1.46
CA ASN A 26 1.17 -6.12 1.59
C ASN A 26 0.02 -5.13 1.36
N HIS A 27 -1.23 -5.62 1.28
CA HIS A 27 -2.45 -4.83 1.15
C HIS A 27 -2.43 -3.85 -0.04
N VAL A 28 -1.95 -4.36 -1.18
CA VAL A 28 -1.89 -3.67 -2.47
C VAL A 28 -2.99 -4.19 -3.39
N TRP A 29 -3.66 -3.30 -4.12
CA TRP A 29 -4.56 -3.70 -5.21
C TRP A 29 -3.79 -3.78 -6.53
N ALA A 30 -4.31 -4.56 -7.47
CA ALA A 30 -3.75 -4.74 -8.80
C ALA A 30 -4.86 -4.71 -9.87
N THR A 31 -4.54 -4.11 -11.01
CA THR A 31 -5.34 -4.22 -12.24
C THR A 31 -4.43 -4.34 -13.45
N ARG A 32 -4.94 -4.87 -14.56
CA ARG A 32 -4.19 -4.77 -15.82
C ARG A 32 -4.09 -3.30 -16.20
N ALA A 33 -2.89 -2.86 -16.53
CA ALA A 33 -2.72 -1.55 -17.16
C ALA A 33 -3.49 -1.60 -18.48
N ASP A 34 -4.50 -0.74 -18.63
CA ASP A 34 -5.20 -0.59 -19.88
C ASP A 34 -4.17 -0.03 -20.88
N GLY A 35 -3.91 -0.76 -21.96
CA GLY A 35 -3.00 -0.31 -23.03
C GLY A 35 -3.50 0.94 -23.78
N SER A 36 -4.31 1.79 -23.15
CA SER A 36 -5.09 2.91 -23.67
C SER A 36 -4.26 4.13 -24.10
N GLY A 37 -2.93 3.99 -24.23
CA GLY A 37 -2.10 5.02 -24.87
C GLY A 37 -0.60 4.97 -24.61
N THR A 38 -0.11 4.08 -23.75
CA THR A 38 1.31 4.05 -23.34
C THR A 38 2.18 3.04 -24.11
N GLY A 39 1.63 2.31 -25.09
CA GLY A 39 2.37 1.31 -25.87
C GLY A 39 2.74 0.04 -25.08
N MET A 40 2.10 -0.20 -23.94
CA MET A 40 2.43 -1.29 -23.04
C MET A 40 1.72 -2.60 -23.43
N GLY A 41 2.42 -3.72 -23.27
CA GLY A 41 1.94 -5.05 -23.64
C GLY A 41 0.89 -5.62 -22.67
N PRO A 42 0.21 -6.72 -23.05
CA PRO A 42 -0.88 -7.32 -22.26
C PRO A 42 -0.44 -7.92 -20.91
N GLY A 43 0.86 -7.92 -20.58
CA GLY A 43 1.44 -8.45 -19.36
C GLY A 43 1.61 -7.44 -18.21
N VAL A 44 1.23 -6.17 -18.42
CA VAL A 44 1.51 -5.12 -17.45
C VAL A 44 0.39 -4.98 -16.42
N TRP A 45 0.79 -4.98 -15.15
CA TRP A 45 -0.09 -4.80 -14.00
C TRP A 45 0.25 -3.51 -13.27
N ARG A 46 -0.79 -2.72 -12.97
CA ARG A 46 -0.71 -1.51 -12.15
C ARG A 46 -1.10 -1.83 -10.72
N PHE A 47 -0.37 -1.26 -9.78
CA PHE A 47 -0.53 -1.51 -8.36
C PHE A 47 -0.73 -0.21 -7.58
N GLY A 48 -1.46 -0.30 -6.45
CA GLY A 48 -1.60 0.81 -5.51
C GLY A 48 -2.04 0.33 -4.13
N PHE A 49 -2.02 1.22 -3.13
CA PHE A 49 -2.47 0.85 -1.79
C PHE A 49 -3.98 0.68 -1.71
N THR A 50 -4.43 -0.32 -0.95
CA THR A 50 -5.84 -0.44 -0.60
C THR A 50 -6.26 0.66 0.37
N SER A 51 -7.54 1.03 0.36
CA SER A 51 -8.11 1.94 1.37
C SER A 51 -7.94 1.38 2.80
N TYR A 52 -7.93 0.05 2.94
CA TYR A 52 -7.57 -0.62 4.19
C TYR A 52 -6.15 -0.24 4.65
N ALA A 53 -5.14 -0.38 3.80
CA ALA A 53 -3.75 -0.03 4.12
C ALA A 53 -3.62 1.45 4.52
N ILE A 54 -4.21 2.36 3.74
CA ILE A 54 -4.17 3.81 4.03
C ILE A 54 -4.80 4.13 5.39
N ALA A 55 -5.95 3.53 5.69
CA ALA A 55 -6.61 3.72 6.99
C ALA A 55 -5.75 3.23 8.17
N LEU A 56 -4.95 2.18 7.96
CA LEU A 56 -4.02 1.69 8.98
C LEU A 56 -2.82 2.61 9.17
N MET A 57 -2.23 3.09 8.08
CA MET A 57 -1.05 3.96 8.07
C MET A 57 -1.36 5.39 8.56
N LYS A 58 -2.61 5.85 8.40
CA LYS A 58 -3.06 7.20 8.72
C LYS A 58 -2.26 8.27 7.96
N ASP A 59 -2.55 8.37 6.67
CA ASP A 59 -1.97 9.34 5.73
C ASP A 59 -0.48 9.10 5.39
N VAL A 60 -0.21 9.06 4.09
CA VAL A 60 1.13 9.05 3.48
C VAL A 60 1.48 10.49 3.08
N TYR A 61 2.61 11.02 3.55
CA TYR A 61 3.04 12.40 3.22
C TYR A 61 4.41 12.46 2.57
N PHE A 62 5.12 11.34 2.47
CA PHE A 62 6.36 11.22 1.71
C PHE A 62 6.41 9.87 0.99
N LEU A 63 7.04 9.87 -0.19
CA LEU A 63 7.30 8.71 -1.01
C LEU A 63 8.63 8.91 -1.73
N ASP A 64 9.49 7.88 -1.69
CA ASP A 64 10.70 7.81 -2.49
C ASP A 64 10.82 6.44 -3.16
N TRP A 65 11.33 6.41 -4.39
CA TRP A 65 11.50 5.18 -5.17
C TRP A 65 12.96 4.74 -5.14
N SER A 66 13.22 3.50 -4.76
CA SER A 66 14.58 2.96 -4.76
C SER A 66 15.06 2.58 -6.16
N TYR A 67 14.15 2.36 -7.10
CA TYR A 67 14.46 1.93 -8.47
C TYR A 67 13.75 2.78 -9.51
N ALA A 68 14.47 3.09 -10.59
CA ALA A 68 13.91 3.63 -11.81
C ALA A 68 13.21 2.54 -12.64
N PRO A 69 12.31 2.90 -13.57
CA PRO A 69 11.81 1.96 -14.58
C PRO A 69 12.93 1.29 -15.39
N GLY A 70 12.69 0.04 -15.81
CA GLY A 70 13.65 -0.82 -16.52
C GLY A 70 14.45 -1.77 -15.61
N ILE A 71 14.13 -1.81 -14.32
CA ILE A 71 14.78 -2.70 -13.35
C ILE A 71 13.95 -3.95 -13.11
N ALA A 72 14.60 -5.12 -13.17
CA ALA A 72 13.97 -6.38 -12.80
C ALA A 72 13.84 -6.46 -11.26
N VAL A 73 12.63 -6.78 -10.79
CA VAL A 73 12.32 -6.93 -9.37
C VAL A 73 11.83 -8.35 -9.10
N ILE A 74 12.17 -8.86 -7.91
CA ILE A 74 11.62 -10.11 -7.39
C ILE A 74 10.52 -9.80 -6.38
N HIS A 75 9.53 -10.69 -6.23
CA HIS A 75 8.52 -10.58 -5.18
C HIS A 75 9.19 -10.32 -3.82
N LEU A 76 8.70 -9.31 -3.10
CA LEU A 76 9.24 -8.79 -1.84
C LEU A 76 10.63 -8.13 -1.92
N ALA A 77 11.13 -7.78 -3.11
CA ALA A 77 12.25 -6.85 -3.21
C ALA A 77 11.85 -5.46 -2.70
N LEU A 78 12.75 -4.78 -2.00
CA LEU A 78 12.59 -3.35 -1.65
C LEU A 78 12.50 -2.53 -2.94
N ILE A 79 11.48 -1.69 -3.09
CA ILE A 79 11.27 -0.87 -4.30
C ILE A 79 11.13 0.62 -4.00
N GLY A 80 10.98 0.98 -2.74
CA GLY A 80 10.78 2.36 -2.33
C GLY A 80 10.48 2.44 -0.85
N HIS A 81 10.05 3.62 -0.45
CA HIS A 81 9.93 4.00 0.93
C HIS A 81 8.83 5.04 1.11
N ILE A 82 8.08 4.97 2.22
CA ILE A 82 7.04 5.95 2.57
C ILE A 82 7.18 6.43 4.00
N GLU A 83 6.82 7.69 4.22
CA GLU A 83 6.57 8.21 5.56
C GLU A 83 5.09 8.50 5.75
N THR A 84 4.59 8.10 6.91
CA THR A 84 3.19 8.21 7.29
C THR A 84 3.07 8.89 8.65
N SER A 85 1.87 9.32 9.05
CA SER A 85 1.73 9.96 10.38
C SER A 85 2.05 9.02 11.55
N LYS A 86 2.13 7.70 11.29
CA LYS A 86 2.43 6.69 12.31
C LYS A 86 3.85 6.16 12.28
N ALA A 87 4.38 5.97 11.09
CA ALA A 87 5.62 5.24 10.90
C ALA A 87 6.27 5.56 9.56
N GLU A 88 7.57 5.39 9.56
CA GLU A 88 8.40 5.26 8.38
C GLU A 88 8.38 3.79 7.93
N SER A 89 8.22 3.49 6.63
CA SER A 89 8.02 2.11 6.15
C SER A 89 8.54 1.87 4.74
N ASP A 90 9.17 0.71 4.57
CA ASP A 90 9.64 0.23 3.28
C ASP A 90 8.50 -0.30 2.40
N LEU A 91 8.64 -0.09 1.09
CA LEU A 91 7.77 -0.63 0.06
C LEU A 91 8.41 -1.84 -0.59
N TYR A 92 7.60 -2.88 -0.80
CA TYR A 92 8.04 -4.14 -1.36
C TYR A 92 7.27 -4.50 -2.62
N ALA A 93 7.98 -5.02 -3.62
CA ALA A 93 7.40 -5.46 -4.89
C ALA A 93 6.33 -6.55 -4.66
N PRO A 94 5.10 -6.37 -5.16
CA PRO A 94 4.02 -7.34 -4.99
C PRO A 94 4.19 -8.51 -5.96
N ALA A 95 5.05 -8.41 -6.97
CA ALA A 95 5.26 -9.48 -7.94
C ALA A 95 6.69 -9.47 -8.49
N THR A 96 7.12 -10.63 -8.99
CA THR A 96 8.34 -10.73 -9.79
C THR A 96 8.07 -10.30 -11.22
N GLY A 97 8.91 -9.43 -11.78
CA GLY A 97 8.77 -8.93 -13.14
C GLY A 97 9.72 -7.79 -13.45
N MET A 98 9.40 -7.02 -14.49
CA MET A 98 10.13 -5.80 -14.83
C MET A 98 9.35 -4.59 -14.31
N LEU A 99 9.94 -3.76 -13.45
CA LEU A 99 9.36 -2.47 -13.09
C LEU A 99 9.39 -1.58 -14.34
N VAL A 100 8.24 -1.29 -14.92
CA VAL A 100 8.13 -0.58 -16.20
C VAL A 100 7.66 0.85 -16.03
N ARG A 101 7.08 1.19 -14.88
CA ARG A 101 6.66 2.55 -14.56
C ARG A 101 6.55 2.76 -13.06
N VAL A 102 6.81 3.98 -12.63
CA VAL A 102 6.46 4.51 -11.31
C VAL A 102 5.58 5.74 -11.51
N ASN A 103 4.78 6.10 -10.51
CA ASN A 103 3.97 7.31 -10.57
C ASN A 103 4.79 8.51 -10.07
N ASP A 104 5.51 9.17 -10.98
CA ASP A 104 6.37 10.31 -10.66
C ASP A 104 5.59 11.49 -10.05
N ALA A 105 4.29 11.62 -10.35
CA ALA A 105 3.46 12.68 -9.78
C ALA A 105 3.38 12.59 -8.23
N LEU A 106 3.53 11.39 -7.67
CA LEU A 106 3.49 11.17 -6.23
C LEU A 106 4.79 11.58 -5.51
N LEU A 107 5.90 11.77 -6.24
CA LEU A 107 7.13 12.31 -5.66
C LEU A 107 6.99 13.80 -5.35
N GLU A 108 6.20 14.52 -6.16
CA GLU A 108 5.90 15.93 -5.95
C GLU A 108 4.72 16.11 -4.98
N ASP A 109 3.67 15.30 -5.12
CA ASP A 109 2.48 15.35 -4.28
C ASP A 109 1.93 13.94 -3.98
N PRO A 110 2.23 13.36 -2.80
CA PRO A 110 1.74 12.04 -2.42
C PRO A 110 0.25 12.06 -1.97
N SER A 111 -0.43 13.20 -1.93
CA SER A 111 -1.79 13.31 -1.38
C SER A 111 -2.84 12.47 -2.12
N ALA A 112 -2.61 12.18 -3.41
CA ALA A 112 -3.47 11.31 -4.21
C ALA A 112 -3.51 9.87 -3.67
N ILE A 113 -2.46 9.40 -2.99
CA ILE A 113 -2.45 8.09 -2.32
C ILE A 113 -3.57 8.02 -1.26
N ASN A 114 -3.78 9.11 -0.53
CA ASN A 114 -4.75 9.20 0.55
C ASN A 114 -6.17 9.48 0.05
N THR A 115 -6.29 10.31 -1.00
CA THR A 115 -7.57 10.88 -1.44
C THR A 115 -8.19 10.14 -2.62
N ASP A 116 -7.37 9.55 -3.50
CA ASP A 116 -7.80 8.82 -4.70
C ASP A 116 -6.93 7.56 -4.93
N GLY A 117 -6.77 6.74 -3.88
CA GLY A 117 -5.86 5.60 -3.86
C GLY A 117 -6.15 4.49 -4.87
N TYR A 118 -7.35 4.44 -5.45
CA TYR A 118 -7.74 3.50 -6.53
C TYR A 118 -7.69 4.13 -7.93
N GLY A 119 -7.47 5.45 -8.02
CA GLY A 119 -7.37 6.22 -9.25
C GLY A 119 -5.97 6.80 -9.42
N ALA A 120 -5.84 8.11 -9.20
CA ALA A 120 -4.59 8.86 -9.34
C ALA A 120 -3.48 8.41 -8.35
N GLY A 121 -3.84 7.80 -7.23
CA GLY A 121 -2.92 7.30 -6.20
C GLY A 121 -2.27 5.94 -6.51
N TRP A 122 -2.27 5.47 -7.75
CA TRP A 122 -1.52 4.28 -8.15
C TRP A 122 -0.01 4.50 -7.97
N LEU A 123 0.73 3.44 -7.66
CA LEU A 123 2.12 3.51 -7.23
C LEU A 123 3.11 3.19 -8.36
N TYR A 124 2.97 2.01 -8.95
CA TYR A 124 3.89 1.49 -9.96
C TYR A 124 3.22 0.49 -10.90
N GLU A 125 3.89 0.20 -12.00
CA GLU A 125 3.51 -0.83 -12.98
C GLU A 125 4.64 -1.82 -13.18
N ILE A 126 4.29 -3.11 -13.16
CA ILE A 126 5.24 -4.22 -13.38
C ILE A 126 4.76 -5.04 -14.57
N ASP A 127 5.65 -5.29 -15.52
CA ASP A 127 5.43 -6.29 -16.57
C ASP A 127 5.65 -7.69 -15.98
N CYS A 128 4.53 -8.39 -15.82
CA CYS A 128 4.44 -9.76 -15.35
C CYS A 128 3.65 -10.55 -16.42
N PRO A 129 4.33 -11.15 -17.40
CA PRO A 129 3.68 -11.84 -18.52
C PRO A 129 2.68 -12.93 -18.07
N ALA A 130 2.93 -13.55 -16.91
CA ALA A 130 1.96 -14.33 -16.19
C ALA A 130 1.35 -13.50 -15.06
N ALA A 131 0.02 -13.57 -14.91
CA ALA A 131 -0.68 -12.98 -13.76
C ALA A 131 -0.05 -13.48 -12.45
N PRO A 132 0.25 -12.61 -11.47
CA PRO A 132 0.81 -13.06 -10.21
C PRO A 132 -0.18 -14.00 -9.50
N ASN A 133 0.27 -15.21 -9.19
CA ASN A 133 -0.59 -16.33 -8.75
C ASN A 133 -1.19 -16.17 -7.34
N HIS A 134 -0.68 -15.23 -6.55
CA HIS A 134 -1.09 -14.97 -5.17
C HIS A 134 -2.10 -13.82 -5.07
N LEU A 135 -2.44 -13.19 -6.20
CA LEU A 135 -3.49 -12.18 -6.23
C LEU A 135 -4.85 -12.85 -6.08
N ILE A 136 -5.68 -12.27 -5.21
CA ILE A 136 -7.02 -12.75 -4.91
C ILE A 136 -8.06 -11.69 -5.26
N ASP A 137 -9.32 -12.09 -5.46
CA ASP A 137 -10.40 -11.14 -5.73
C ASP A 137 -10.84 -10.38 -4.46
N ALA A 138 -11.76 -9.42 -4.63
CA ALA A 138 -12.25 -8.59 -3.54
C ALA A 138 -12.97 -9.40 -2.44
N GLU A 139 -13.66 -10.49 -2.79
CA GLU A 139 -14.40 -11.31 -1.82
C GLU A 139 -13.43 -12.12 -0.95
N ALA A 140 -12.44 -12.76 -1.57
CA ALA A 140 -11.38 -13.47 -0.89
C ALA A 140 -10.52 -12.52 -0.03
N TYR A 141 -10.24 -11.30 -0.53
CA TYR A 141 -9.52 -10.30 0.26
C TYR A 141 -10.34 -9.83 1.47
N LEU A 142 -11.64 -9.58 1.29
CA LEU A 142 -12.53 -9.25 2.41
C LEU A 142 -12.56 -10.35 3.48
N ALA A 143 -12.62 -11.63 3.06
CA ALA A 143 -12.54 -12.76 3.98
C ALA A 143 -11.21 -12.78 4.73
N HIS A 144 -10.09 -12.63 4.01
CA HIS A 144 -8.76 -12.52 4.62
C HIS A 144 -8.68 -11.40 5.67
N LEU A 145 -9.22 -10.21 5.37
CA LEU A 145 -9.23 -9.10 6.32
C LEU A 145 -10.05 -9.41 7.58
N ARG A 146 -11.22 -10.06 7.43
CA ARG A 146 -12.06 -10.46 8.57
C ARG A 146 -11.37 -11.48 9.45
N ASP A 147 -10.75 -12.48 8.86
CA ASP A 147 -10.07 -13.57 9.59
C ASP A 147 -8.86 -13.05 10.38
N ASN A 148 -8.21 -11.99 9.90
CA ASN A 148 -7.01 -11.42 10.54
C ASN A 148 -7.29 -10.18 11.40
N TRP A 149 -8.53 -9.67 11.40
CA TRP A 149 -8.85 -8.36 12.00
C TRP A 149 -8.54 -8.30 13.50
N GLU A 150 -8.88 -9.34 14.26
CA GLU A 150 -8.66 -9.37 15.71
C GLU A 150 -7.18 -9.19 16.06
N ASN A 151 -6.29 -9.85 15.31
CA ASN A 151 -4.85 -9.72 15.48
C ASN A 151 -4.36 -8.32 15.11
N THR A 152 -4.83 -7.78 13.98
CA THR A 152 -4.50 -6.41 13.56
C THR A 152 -4.94 -5.39 14.60
N GLU A 153 -6.17 -5.51 15.13
CA GLU A 153 -6.71 -4.60 16.13
C GLU A 153 -5.88 -4.63 17.42
N ARG A 154 -5.44 -5.81 17.86
CA ARG A 154 -4.54 -5.95 19.01
C ARG A 154 -3.21 -5.25 18.78
N ILE A 155 -2.62 -5.40 17.58
CA ILE A 155 -1.36 -4.71 17.23
C ILE A 155 -1.56 -3.20 17.26
N LEU A 156 -2.63 -2.69 16.64
CA LEU A 156 -2.93 -1.25 16.62
C LEU A 156 -3.09 -0.66 18.01
N LYS A 157 -3.83 -1.35 18.91
CA LYS A 157 -3.98 -0.91 20.30
C LYS A 157 -2.67 -0.98 21.08
N GLY A 158 -1.87 -2.03 20.85
CA GLY A 158 -0.55 -2.17 21.48
C GLY A 158 0.46 -1.11 21.03
N SER A 159 0.43 -0.71 19.77
CA SER A 159 1.28 0.38 19.24
C SER A 159 0.90 1.74 19.82
N ILE A 160 -0.39 2.02 20.01
CA ILE A 160 -0.88 3.28 20.63
C ILE A 160 -0.37 3.42 22.07
N ASN A 161 -0.41 2.34 22.85
CA ASN A 161 0.03 2.40 24.25
C ASN A 161 1.55 2.58 24.43
N ARG A 162 2.36 2.39 23.39
CA ARG A 162 3.83 2.58 23.46
C ARG A 162 4.24 4.02 23.19
N THR A 163 3.48 4.77 22.39
CA THR A 163 3.83 6.13 21.98
C THR A 163 3.53 7.21 23.04
N GLU A 164 2.78 6.90 24.09
CA GLU A 164 2.43 7.87 25.15
C GLU A 164 3.44 7.91 26.31
N ASP A 165 4.42 7.00 26.37
CA ASP A 165 5.31 6.81 27.54
C ASP A 165 6.75 7.34 27.36
N GLU A 166 7.07 7.99 26.23
CA GLU A 166 8.38 8.60 26.00
C GLU A 166 8.30 10.13 25.92
N SER A 167 7.99 10.77 27.05
CA SER A 167 8.39 12.16 27.29
C SER A 167 9.66 12.14 28.16
N PRO A 168 10.84 12.57 27.68
CA PRO A 168 11.99 12.69 28.56
C PRO A 168 11.74 13.84 29.54
N GLU A 169 11.46 13.51 30.80
CA GLU A 169 11.54 14.49 31.89
C GLU A 169 12.95 15.07 31.91
N SER A 170 13.04 16.36 31.61
CA SER A 170 14.24 17.17 31.68
C SER A 170 14.88 17.01 33.07
N MET A 171 15.97 16.26 33.15
CA MET A 171 16.81 16.19 34.35
C MET A 171 17.42 17.57 34.59
N GLY A 172 16.89 18.28 35.60
CA GLY A 172 17.53 19.45 36.16
C GLY A 172 18.78 19.04 36.91
N GLU A 173 19.95 19.22 36.29
CA GLU A 173 21.21 19.19 37.00
C GLU A 173 21.38 20.52 37.73
N THR A 174 21.18 20.49 39.05
CA THR A 174 21.66 21.48 40.00
C THR A 174 23.17 21.30 40.18
N GLU A 175 23.97 22.22 39.67
CA GLU A 175 25.38 22.34 40.05
C GLU A 175 25.50 23.18 41.34
N ALA A 176 26.20 22.61 42.32
CA ALA A 176 26.74 23.27 43.50
C ALA A 176 28.23 22.92 43.60
#